data_AF-A0A9E6X287-F1
#
_entry.id   AF-A0A9E6X287-F1
#
_cell.length_a   1.000
_cell.length_b   1.000
_cell.length_c   1.000
_cell.angle_alpha   90.00
_cell.angle_beta   90.00
_cell.angle_gamma   90.00
#
_symmetry.space_group_name_H-M   'P 1'
#
loop_
_entity.id
_entity.type
_entity.pdbx_description
1 polymer ?
#
loop_
_entity_poly.entity_id
_entity_poly.type
_entity_poly.pdbx_seq_one_letter_code
_entity_poly.pdbx_strand_id
1 'polypeptide(L)'
;MSIPASERIVSVSVNRIELEAEAPFVALRAALEREVPALDEKRVASLLRAGASWAELTREVSGPSGLLRFWSYDPTPVMRVGGADLPAAGYALGDYVTAARMFRHDPGTALYAPARLELHARGSRTVVAFDQPSSALRTFGNNKITQAAFELDRLLGDLLEDLGLPRPSVLRL
;
A
#
# COMPACT_ATOMS: atom_id res chain seq x y z
N MET A 1 -26.87 -15.85 19.55
CA MET A 1 -26.91 -16.80 18.42
C MET A 1 -25.52 -16.82 17.81
N SER A 2 -24.87 -17.99 17.71
CA SER A 2 -23.57 -18.12 17.05
C SER A 2 -23.77 -18.45 15.57
N ILE A 3 -22.93 -17.86 14.70
CA ILE A 3 -22.84 -18.23 13.30
C ILE A 3 -21.91 -19.45 13.23
N PRO A 4 -22.31 -20.61 12.66
CA PRO A 4 -21.45 -21.78 12.54
C PRO A 4 -20.28 -21.50 11.59
N ALA A 5 -19.08 -21.96 11.93
CA ALA A 5 -17.86 -21.73 11.15
C ALA A 5 -16.88 -22.92 11.25
N SER A 6 -16.04 -23.08 10.24
CA SER A 6 -14.85 -23.95 10.25
C SER A 6 -13.58 -23.11 10.21
N GLU A 7 -12.50 -23.64 10.79
CA GLU A 7 -11.22 -22.94 10.91
C GLU A 7 -10.19 -23.48 9.92
N ARG A 8 -9.40 -22.55 9.36
CA ARG A 8 -8.13 -22.85 8.69
C ARG A 8 -7.13 -21.75 9.05
N ILE A 9 -6.02 -22.15 9.66
CA ILE A 9 -4.90 -21.23 9.97
C ILE A 9 -3.84 -21.35 8.87
N VAL A 10 -3.43 -20.22 8.30
CA VAL A 10 -2.36 -20.14 7.31
C VAL A 10 -1.26 -19.25 7.86
N SER A 11 -0.07 -19.83 8.10
CA SER A 11 1.10 -19.06 8.50
C SER A 11 1.67 -18.32 7.29
N VAL A 12 1.97 -17.02 7.46
CA VAL A 12 2.54 -16.17 6.41
C VAL A 12 3.83 -15.57 6.93
N SER A 13 4.93 -15.80 6.20
CA SER A 13 6.21 -15.15 6.47
C SER A 13 6.34 -13.95 5.53
N VAL A 14 6.72 -12.79 6.08
CA VAL A 14 6.85 -11.55 5.34
C VAL A 14 8.21 -10.92 5.59
N ASN A 15 8.77 -10.30 4.55
CA ASN A 15 9.92 -9.43 4.69
C ASN A 15 9.42 -8.02 5.01
N ARG A 16 9.65 -7.54 6.23
CA ARG A 16 9.47 -6.12 6.56
C ARG A 16 10.67 -5.34 6.07
N ILE A 17 10.40 -4.26 5.36
CA ILE A 17 11.40 -3.32 4.87
C ILE A 17 11.26 -2.06 5.71
N GLU A 18 12.35 -1.58 6.29
CA GLU A 18 12.42 -0.29 6.99
C GLU A 18 13.58 0.53 6.42
N LEU A 19 13.31 1.79 6.11
CA LEU A 19 14.31 2.76 5.67
C LEU A 19 14.30 3.94 6.64
N GLU A 20 15.48 4.33 7.12
CA GLU A 20 15.66 5.58 7.86
C GLU A 20 16.07 6.69 6.88
N ALA A 21 15.11 7.56 6.54
CA ALA A 21 15.34 8.71 5.69
C ALA A 21 15.89 9.89 6.50
N GLU A 22 16.94 10.53 5.98
CA GLU A 22 17.48 11.79 6.51
C GLU A 22 16.61 13.00 6.10
N ALA A 23 15.32 12.92 6.43
CA ALA A 23 14.33 13.94 6.13
C ALA A 23 13.39 14.15 7.33
N PRO A 24 12.95 15.40 7.59
CA PRO A 24 11.90 15.67 8.57
C PRO A 24 10.57 15.00 8.20
N PHE A 25 9.86 14.49 9.21
CA PHE A 25 8.59 13.76 9.03
C PHE A 25 7.57 14.51 8.16
N VAL A 26 7.35 15.80 8.46
CA VAL A 26 6.39 16.62 7.71
C VAL A 26 6.77 16.74 6.23
N ALA A 27 8.06 16.85 5.93
CA ALA A 27 8.55 16.99 4.56
C ALA A 27 8.38 15.67 3.78
N LEU A 28 8.80 14.54 4.35
CA LEU A 28 8.67 13.25 3.69
C LEU A 28 7.21 12.82 3.53
N ARG A 29 6.36 13.08 4.54
CA ARG A 29 4.91 12.87 4.45
C ARG A 29 4.28 13.66 3.31
N ALA A 30 4.60 14.94 3.20
CA ALA A 30 4.08 15.79 2.13
C ALA A 30 4.57 15.33 0.74
N ALA A 31 5.82 14.88 0.62
CA ALA A 31 6.34 14.32 -0.62
C ALA A 31 5.61 13.03 -0.99
N LEU A 32 5.46 12.08 -0.06
CA LEU A 32 4.71 10.84 -0.26
C LEU A 32 3.28 11.14 -0.73
N GLU A 33 2.53 11.97 0.00
CA GLU A 33 1.12 12.24 -0.31
C GLU A 33 0.91 12.95 -1.65
N ARG A 34 1.95 13.60 -2.21
CA ARG A 34 1.96 14.17 -3.55
C ARG A 34 2.20 13.10 -4.62
N GLU A 35 3.15 12.20 -4.41
CA GLU A 35 3.45 11.12 -5.38
C GLU A 35 2.35 10.05 -5.42
N VAL A 36 1.66 9.83 -4.29
CA VAL A 36 0.49 8.94 -4.15
C VAL A 36 -0.74 9.74 -3.70
N PRO A 37 -1.42 10.43 -4.64
CA PRO A 37 -2.62 11.19 -4.32
C PRO A 37 -3.73 10.28 -3.81
N ALA A 38 -4.64 10.87 -3.02
CA ALA A 38 -5.80 10.17 -2.53
C ALA A 38 -6.71 9.73 -3.69
N LEU A 39 -7.29 8.54 -3.58
CA LEU A 39 -8.31 8.07 -4.50
C LEU A 39 -9.49 9.06 -4.55
N ASP A 40 -9.86 9.52 -5.74
CA ASP A 40 -11.12 10.25 -5.93
C ASP A 40 -12.30 9.27 -5.98
N GLU A 41 -12.81 8.93 -4.79
CA GLU A 41 -13.94 8.01 -4.63
C GLU A 41 -15.21 8.49 -5.38
N LYS A 42 -15.41 9.81 -5.49
CA LYS A 42 -16.56 10.38 -6.20
C LYS A 42 -16.41 10.14 -7.71
N ARG A 43 -15.20 10.29 -8.24
CA ARG A 43 -14.89 9.98 -9.64
C ARG A 43 -15.08 8.50 -9.93
N VAL A 44 -14.56 7.62 -9.07
CA VAL A 44 -14.77 6.16 -9.17
C VAL A 44 -16.27 5.85 -9.20
N ALA A 45 -17.04 6.34 -8.22
CA ALA A 45 -18.48 6.11 -8.16
C ALA A 45 -19.24 6.68 -9.37
N SER A 46 -18.76 7.78 -9.95
CA SER A 46 -19.32 8.33 -11.19
C SER A 46 -19.06 7.43 -12.40
N LEU A 47 -17.84 6.94 -12.56
CA LEU A 47 -17.46 6.04 -13.66
C LEU A 47 -18.23 4.73 -13.60
N LEU A 48 -18.35 4.14 -12.41
CA LEU A 48 -19.10 2.90 -12.21
C LEU A 48 -20.60 3.08 -12.56
N ARG A 49 -21.22 4.19 -12.13
CA ARG A 49 -22.61 4.50 -12.47
C ARG A 49 -22.82 4.75 -13.96
N ALA A 50 -21.83 5.30 -14.65
CA ALA A 50 -21.86 5.51 -16.09
C ALA A 50 -21.61 4.22 -16.90
N GLY A 51 -21.31 3.09 -16.25
CA GLY A 51 -20.98 1.85 -16.93
C GLY A 51 -19.62 1.91 -17.65
N ALA A 52 -18.67 2.67 -17.11
CA ALA A 52 -17.35 2.83 -17.70
C ALA A 52 -16.68 1.48 -17.98
N SER A 53 -15.98 1.40 -19.11
CA SER A 53 -15.18 0.22 -19.44
C SER A 53 -14.00 0.07 -18.46
N TRP A 54 -13.44 -1.13 -18.36
CA TRP A 54 -12.23 -1.35 -17.55
C TRP A 54 -11.08 -0.41 -17.94
N ALA A 55 -10.85 -0.23 -19.24
CA ALA A 55 -9.80 0.63 -19.76
C ALA A 55 -10.03 2.11 -19.43
N GLU A 56 -11.29 2.55 -19.40
CA GLU A 56 -11.64 3.89 -18.97
C GLU A 56 -11.40 4.06 -17.47
N LEU A 57 -11.90 3.12 -16.64
CA LEU A 57 -11.72 3.17 -15.20
C LEU A 57 -10.24 3.27 -14.80
N THR A 58 -9.38 2.40 -15.34
CA THR A 58 -7.97 2.37 -14.94
C THR A 58 -7.17 3.56 -15.48
N ARG A 59 -7.55 4.11 -16.62
CA ARG A 59 -6.93 5.34 -17.15
C ARG A 59 -7.29 6.55 -16.28
N GLU A 60 -8.57 6.71 -15.96
CA GLU A 60 -9.08 7.85 -15.19
C GLU A 60 -8.73 7.77 -13.70
N VAL A 61 -8.44 6.57 -13.21
CA VAL A 61 -8.13 6.30 -11.79
C VAL A 61 -6.72 5.73 -11.69
N SER A 62 -5.75 6.57 -12.05
CA SER A 62 -4.31 6.31 -11.92
C SER A 62 -3.60 7.51 -11.27
N GLY A 63 -2.55 7.25 -10.49
CA GLY A 63 -1.71 8.27 -9.86
C GLY A 63 -0.40 8.49 -10.62
N PRO A 64 0.36 9.57 -10.31
CA PRO A 64 1.63 9.89 -10.97
C PRO A 64 2.67 8.76 -10.89
N SER A 65 2.77 8.11 -9.73
CA SER A 65 3.66 6.97 -9.47
C SER A 65 3.08 5.62 -9.95
N GLY A 66 1.94 5.63 -10.65
CA GLY A 66 1.15 4.43 -10.93
C GLY A 66 0.36 3.91 -9.72
N LEU A 67 0.61 4.44 -8.52
CA LEU A 67 -0.08 4.11 -7.28
C LEU A 67 -1.05 5.23 -6.84
N LEU A 68 -2.11 4.82 -6.16
CA LEU A 68 -3.06 5.68 -5.48
C LEU A 68 -3.13 5.34 -4.00
N ARG A 69 -3.48 6.34 -3.20
CA ARG A 69 -3.70 6.19 -1.76
C ARG A 69 -5.18 5.97 -1.50
N PHE A 70 -5.54 4.72 -1.24
CA PHE A 70 -6.91 4.28 -0.93
C PHE A 70 -7.33 4.65 0.48
N TRP A 71 -6.37 4.76 1.40
CA TRP A 71 -6.64 5.12 2.78
C TRP A 71 -5.44 5.80 3.42
N SER A 72 -5.72 6.59 4.46
CA SER A 72 -4.70 7.23 5.28
C SER A 72 -5.18 7.31 6.71
N TYR A 73 -4.24 7.26 7.64
CA TYR A 73 -4.53 7.37 9.06
C TYR A 73 -3.41 8.07 9.80
N ASP A 74 -3.81 8.95 10.70
CA ASP A 74 -2.93 9.70 11.57
C ASP A 74 -3.22 9.30 13.03
N PRO A 75 -2.42 8.40 13.63
CA PRO A 75 -2.62 7.99 15.01
C PRO A 75 -2.23 9.06 16.03
N THR A 76 -1.38 10.03 15.66
CA THR A 76 -0.68 10.88 16.62
C THR A 76 -1.63 11.67 17.53
N PRO A 77 -2.73 12.29 17.06
CA PRO A 77 -3.67 12.99 17.95
C PRO A 77 -4.28 12.10 19.03
N VAL A 78 -4.60 10.84 18.69
CA VAL A 78 -5.18 9.87 19.64
C VAL A 78 -4.11 9.36 20.59
N MET A 79 -2.92 9.02 20.09
CA MET A 79 -1.82 8.53 20.92
C MET A 79 -1.32 9.60 21.91
N ARG A 80 -1.43 10.88 21.55
CA ARG A 80 -1.12 12.01 22.45
C ARG A 80 -2.01 12.00 23.69
N VAL A 81 -3.28 11.62 23.57
CA VAL A 81 -4.19 11.45 24.73
C VAL A 81 -3.67 10.35 25.67
N GLY A 82 -3.03 9.31 25.11
CA GLY A 82 -2.38 8.23 25.84
C GLY A 82 -0.96 8.55 26.34
N GLY A 83 -0.47 9.78 26.17
CA GLY A 83 0.83 10.23 26.66
C GLY A 83 2.01 10.05 25.69
N ALA A 84 1.76 9.62 24.45
CA ALA A 84 2.80 9.48 23.42
C ALA A 84 2.61 10.49 22.29
N ASP A 85 3.55 11.43 22.14
CA ASP A 85 3.53 12.45 21.07
C ASP A 85 4.61 12.18 20.01
N LEU A 86 4.48 11.05 19.33
CA LEU A 86 5.35 10.66 18.22
C LEU A 86 4.59 10.85 16.90
N PRO A 87 5.04 11.76 16.01
CA PRO A 87 4.45 11.90 14.69
C PRO A 87 4.53 10.59 13.89
N ALA A 88 3.39 10.13 13.41
CA ALA A 88 3.28 8.94 12.57
C ALA A 88 2.10 9.06 11.60
N ALA A 89 2.15 8.31 10.51
CA ALA A 89 1.06 8.18 9.56
C ALA A 89 1.07 6.77 8.93
N GLY A 90 -0.10 6.21 8.68
CA GLY A 90 -0.27 4.95 7.97
C GLY A 90 -1.05 5.14 6.69
N TYR A 91 -0.75 4.32 5.69
CA TYR A 91 -1.30 4.41 4.34
C TYR A 91 -1.66 3.05 3.77
N ALA A 92 -2.64 3.04 2.87
CA ALA A 92 -2.94 1.90 2.02
C ALA A 92 -2.79 2.33 0.55
N LEU A 93 -1.76 1.81 -0.11
CA LEU A 93 -1.29 2.24 -1.43
C LEU A 93 -1.44 1.09 -2.45
N GLY A 94 -1.92 1.38 -3.66
CA GLY A 94 -2.08 0.35 -4.67
C GLY A 94 -2.59 0.89 -6.00
N ASP A 95 -2.90 -0.04 -6.90
CA ASP A 95 -3.54 0.26 -8.17
C ASP A 95 -4.62 -0.80 -8.47
N TYR A 96 -5.63 -0.43 -9.27
CA TYR A 96 -6.72 -1.34 -9.60
C TYR A 96 -6.31 -2.45 -10.58
N VAL A 97 -5.29 -2.23 -11.43
CA VAL A 97 -4.84 -3.22 -12.43
C VAL A 97 -4.25 -4.44 -11.75
N THR A 98 -3.29 -4.22 -10.85
CA THR A 98 -2.64 -5.29 -10.10
C THR A 98 -3.62 -5.95 -9.14
N ALA A 99 -4.46 -5.17 -8.46
CA ALA A 99 -5.51 -5.69 -7.58
C ALA A 99 -6.48 -6.62 -8.33
N ALA A 100 -6.99 -6.21 -9.50
CA ALA A 100 -7.92 -7.04 -10.29
C ALA A 100 -7.26 -8.32 -10.83
N ARG A 101 -5.98 -8.25 -11.20
CA ARG A 101 -5.20 -9.44 -11.64
C ARG A 101 -5.07 -10.49 -10.54
N MET A 102 -4.94 -10.08 -9.28
CA MET A 102 -4.90 -11.01 -8.14
C MET A 102 -6.30 -11.50 -7.77
N PHE A 103 -7.25 -10.57 -7.64
CA PHE A 103 -8.62 -10.83 -7.19
C PHE A 103 -9.35 -11.85 -8.05
N ARG A 104 -9.13 -11.84 -9.37
CA ARG A 104 -9.73 -12.82 -10.31
C ARG A 104 -9.34 -14.27 -10.04
N HIS A 105 -8.23 -14.49 -9.32
CA HIS A 105 -7.73 -15.82 -8.98
C HIS A 105 -8.09 -16.21 -7.55
N ASP A 106 -8.02 -15.27 -6.61
CA ASP A 106 -8.46 -15.46 -5.24
C ASP A 106 -8.89 -14.10 -4.62
N PRO A 107 -10.18 -13.89 -4.30
CA PRO A 107 -10.66 -12.69 -3.62
C PRO A 107 -10.02 -12.44 -2.26
N GLY A 108 -9.48 -13.48 -1.59
CA GLY A 108 -8.74 -13.37 -0.34
C GLY A 108 -7.48 -12.50 -0.44
N THR A 109 -6.99 -12.23 -1.66
CA THR A 109 -5.90 -11.29 -1.91
C THR A 109 -6.22 -9.85 -1.47
N ALA A 110 -7.51 -9.51 -1.30
CA ALA A 110 -7.95 -8.23 -0.73
C ALA A 110 -7.48 -8.01 0.72
N LEU A 111 -7.01 -9.04 1.43
CA LEU A 111 -6.35 -8.89 2.73
C LEU A 111 -4.97 -8.21 2.63
N TYR A 112 -4.33 -8.28 1.46
CA TYR A 112 -2.95 -7.84 1.22
C TYR A 112 -2.84 -6.67 0.23
N ALA A 113 -3.90 -6.36 -0.50
CA ALA A 113 -3.96 -5.30 -1.48
C ALA A 113 -5.13 -4.36 -1.17
N PRO A 114 -4.92 -3.03 -1.06
CA PRO A 114 -3.66 -2.30 -1.27
C PRO A 114 -2.57 -2.56 -0.22
N ALA A 115 -1.31 -2.33 -0.60
CA ALA A 115 -0.14 -2.50 0.27
C ALA A 115 -0.15 -1.46 1.40
N ARG A 116 0.29 -1.87 2.60
CA ARG A 116 0.38 -0.98 3.76
C ARG A 116 1.77 -0.38 3.87
N LEU A 117 1.83 0.94 4.06
CA LEU A 117 3.07 1.68 4.31
C LEU A 117 2.86 2.59 5.52
N GLU A 118 3.83 2.66 6.42
CA GLU A 118 3.83 3.64 7.51
C GLU A 118 5.04 4.57 7.46
N LEU A 119 4.82 5.77 7.99
CA LEU A 119 5.84 6.75 8.31
C LEU A 119 5.83 7.01 9.80
N HIS A 120 7.00 7.17 10.42
CA HIS A 120 7.08 7.72 11.78
C HIS A 120 8.36 8.52 12.01
N ALA A 121 8.28 9.56 12.85
CA ALA A 121 9.43 10.39 13.20
C ALA A 121 10.39 9.63 14.13
N ARG A 122 11.69 9.79 13.87
CA ARG A 122 12.79 9.28 14.72
C ARG A 122 13.87 10.34 14.84
N GLY A 123 13.75 11.21 15.85
CA GLY A 123 14.63 12.37 16.00
C GLY A 123 14.44 13.36 14.84
N SER A 124 15.52 13.70 14.14
CA SER A 124 15.48 14.52 12.92
C SER A 124 15.22 13.71 11.64
N ARG A 125 15.08 12.38 11.75
CA ARG A 125 14.86 11.44 10.64
C ARG A 125 13.43 10.95 10.60
N THR A 126 13.08 10.28 9.52
CA THR A 126 11.78 9.61 9.35
C THR A 126 12.00 8.17 8.95
N VAL A 127 11.36 7.24 9.63
CA VAL A 127 11.29 5.85 9.20
C VAL A 127 10.16 5.70 8.18
N VAL A 128 10.44 4.99 7.09
CA VAL A 128 9.46 4.47 6.14
C VAL A 128 9.48 2.96 6.27
N ALA A 129 8.36 2.31 6.56
CA ALA A 129 8.29 0.87 6.49
C ALA A 129 7.03 0.32 5.84
N PHE A 130 7.16 -0.91 5.35
CA PHE A 130 6.13 -1.69 4.69
C PHE A 130 6.57 -3.15 4.60
N ASP A 131 5.61 -4.06 4.45
CA ASP A 131 5.92 -5.47 4.18
C ASP A 131 6.01 -5.68 2.66
N GLN A 132 7.01 -6.45 2.20
CA GLN A 132 7.20 -6.78 0.78
C GLN A 132 5.99 -7.59 0.25
N PRO A 133 5.21 -7.07 -0.70
CA PRO A 133 4.03 -7.75 -1.24
C PRO A 133 4.29 -9.19 -1.71
N SER A 134 5.35 -9.41 -2.51
CA SER A 134 5.65 -10.74 -3.05
C SER A 134 5.97 -11.80 -2.00
N SER A 135 6.54 -11.41 -0.85
CA SER A 135 6.81 -12.32 0.26
C SER A 135 5.53 -12.84 0.90
N ALA A 136 4.53 -11.97 1.09
CA ALA A 136 3.25 -12.31 1.69
C ALA A 136 2.35 -13.10 0.72
N LEU A 137 2.19 -12.57 -0.50
CA LEU A 137 1.24 -13.07 -1.50
C LEU A 137 1.66 -14.41 -2.13
N ARG A 138 2.93 -14.80 -2.01
CA ARG A 138 3.41 -16.13 -2.43
C ARG A 138 2.66 -17.27 -1.72
N THR A 139 2.13 -17.05 -0.52
CA THR A 139 1.40 -18.08 0.26
C THR A 139 0.12 -18.56 -0.43
N PHE A 140 -0.43 -17.81 -1.38
CA PHE A 140 -1.59 -18.23 -2.18
C PHE A 140 -1.25 -19.39 -3.14
N GLY A 141 0.03 -19.69 -3.39
CA GLY A 141 0.43 -20.81 -4.24
C GLY A 141 0.02 -20.66 -5.72
N ASN A 142 -0.30 -19.44 -6.16
CA ASN A 142 -0.77 -19.16 -7.51
C ASN A 142 0.22 -18.24 -8.24
N ASN A 143 0.79 -18.72 -9.36
CA ASN A 143 1.79 -17.98 -10.12
C ASN A 143 1.31 -16.62 -10.65
N LYS A 144 0.01 -16.45 -10.95
CA LYS A 144 -0.55 -15.17 -11.40
C LYS A 144 -0.66 -14.16 -10.26
N ILE A 145 -0.98 -14.62 -9.06
CA ILE A 145 -0.93 -13.79 -7.85
C ILE A 145 0.51 -13.41 -7.54
N THR A 146 1.45 -14.36 -7.60
CA THR A 146 2.88 -14.11 -7.38
C THR A 146 3.43 -13.07 -8.37
N GLN A 147 3.09 -13.16 -9.66
CA GLN A 147 3.53 -12.19 -10.68
C GLN A 147 3.02 -10.78 -10.39
N ALA A 148 1.73 -10.64 -10.06
CA ALA A 148 1.14 -9.37 -9.66
C ALA A 148 1.76 -8.82 -8.36
N ALA A 149 2.12 -9.69 -7.41
CA ALA A 149 2.80 -9.27 -6.19
C ALA A 149 4.21 -8.71 -6.47
N PHE A 150 4.97 -9.29 -7.40
CA PHE A 150 6.24 -8.72 -7.85
C PHE A 150 6.06 -7.39 -8.61
N GLU A 151 4.94 -7.20 -9.31
CA GLU A 151 4.61 -5.91 -9.93
C GLU A 151 4.38 -4.83 -8.85
N LEU A 152 3.69 -5.17 -7.75
CA LEU A 152 3.57 -4.28 -6.58
C LEU A 152 4.93 -4.01 -5.90
N ASP A 153 5.82 -5.00 -5.79
CA ASP A 153 7.19 -4.79 -5.29
C ASP A 153 7.92 -3.73 -6.11
N ARG A 154 7.80 -3.80 -7.44
CA ARG A 154 8.43 -2.85 -8.36
C ARG A 154 7.83 -1.46 -8.23
N LEU A 155 6.51 -1.33 -8.19
CA LEU A 155 5.82 -0.04 -8.00
C LEU A 155 6.22 0.62 -6.67
N LEU A 156 6.35 -0.15 -5.58
CA LEU A 156 6.85 0.39 -4.31
C LEU A 156 8.32 0.79 -4.40
N GLY A 157 9.14 0.03 -5.12
CA GLY A 157 10.53 0.39 -5.40
C GLY A 157 10.67 1.68 -6.21
N ASP A 158 9.85 1.86 -7.24
CA ASP A 158 9.78 3.06 -8.08
C ASP A 158 9.33 4.27 -7.24
N LEU A 159 8.28 4.13 -6.42
CA LEU A 159 7.82 5.16 -5.49
C LEU A 159 8.92 5.61 -4.52
N LEU A 160 9.72 4.67 -3.98
CA LEU A 160 10.82 5.04 -3.11
C LEU A 160 11.88 5.89 -3.84
N GLU A 161 12.22 5.53 -5.08
CA GLU A 161 13.17 6.29 -5.89
C GLU A 161 12.63 7.69 -6.25
N ASP A 162 11.33 7.80 -6.57
CA ASP A 162 10.65 9.08 -6.82
C ASP A 162 10.70 10.00 -5.58
N LEU A 163 10.72 9.42 -4.37
CA LEU A 163 10.89 10.13 -3.11
C LEU A 163 12.37 10.42 -2.77
N GLY A 164 13.31 10.04 -3.64
CA GLY A 164 14.75 10.18 -3.43
C GLY A 164 15.33 9.20 -2.42
N LEU A 165 14.63 8.10 -2.12
CA LEU A 165 15.06 7.04 -1.22
C LEU A 165 15.68 5.88 -2.00
N PRO A 166 16.63 5.13 -1.41
CA PRO A 166 17.24 4.00 -2.09
C PRO A 166 16.25 2.84 -2.24
N ARG A 167 16.19 2.23 -3.43
CA ARG A 167 15.43 0.98 -3.63
C ARG A 167 16.06 -0.17 -2.83
N PRO A 168 15.32 -0.79 -1.88
CA PRO A 168 15.76 -1.97 -1.14
C PRO A 168 16.14 -3.13 -2.08
N SER A 169 17.15 -3.92 -1.72
CA SER A 169 17.63 -5.03 -2.55
C SER A 169 16.55 -6.05 -2.90
N VAL A 170 15.64 -6.31 -1.97
CA VAL A 170 14.53 -7.27 -2.15
C VAL A 170 13.49 -6.83 -3.19
N LEU A 171 13.47 -5.54 -3.58
CA LEU A 171 12.55 -4.98 -4.59
C LEU A 171 13.19 -4.78 -5.97
N ARG A 172 14.43 -5.25 -6.18
CA ARG A 172 15.16 -5.06 -7.46
C ARG A 172 14.87 -6.15 -8.50
N LEU A 173 14.05 -7.13 -8.16
CA LEU A 173 13.76 -8.30 -8.99
C LEU A 173 12.78 -7.98 -10.13
#